data_AF-A0A353V753-F1
#
_entry.id   AF-A0A353V753-F1
#
_cell.length_a   1.000
_cell.length_b   1.000
_cell.length_c   1.000
_cell.angle_alpha   90.00
_cell.angle_beta   90.00
_cell.angle_gamma   90.00
#
_symmetry.space_group_name_H-M   'P 1'
#
loop_
_entity.id
_entity.type
_entity.pdbx_description
1 polymer ?
#
loop_
_entity_poly.entity_id
_entity_poly.type
_entity_poly.pdbx_seq_one_letter_code
_entity_poly.pdbx_strand_id
1 'polypeptide(L)'
;RDAWIAADEAGWLAQHRFYPGVVERLRALAGGPVRVAVVTTKEGRFARQLLRGQGVELPTRDVVGKEARRPKRAILGEICARERLAPAALWFVEDRLAALREVAADPALAGARLFLAAWGYNTPADREAARRDARIGLLTLARFAGPFAAWLAEPPTSSAATSSPA
;
A
#
# COMPACT_ATOMS: atom_id res chain seq x y z
N ARG A 1 -15.09 -18.55 -9.51
CA ARG A 1 -14.21 -17.43 -9.93
C ARG A 1 -13.42 -17.77 -11.17
N ASP A 2 -12.65 -18.87 -11.17
CA ASP A 2 -11.87 -19.30 -12.35
C ASP A 2 -12.75 -19.57 -13.59
N ALA A 3 -13.87 -20.29 -13.41
CA ALA A 3 -14.82 -20.54 -14.50
C ALA A 3 -15.40 -19.27 -15.14
N TRP A 4 -15.53 -18.19 -14.36
CA TRP A 4 -16.05 -16.92 -14.86
C TRP A 4 -14.97 -16.10 -15.55
N ILE A 5 -13.74 -16.07 -15.02
CA ILE A 5 -12.60 -15.43 -15.70
C ILE A 5 -12.33 -16.10 -17.04
N ALA A 6 -12.44 -17.43 -17.12
CA ALA A 6 -12.29 -18.17 -18.38
C ALA A 6 -13.41 -17.86 -19.39
N ALA A 7 -14.63 -17.57 -18.93
CA ALA A 7 -15.77 -17.29 -19.79
C ALA A 7 -15.86 -15.81 -20.23
N ASP A 8 -15.47 -14.87 -19.36
CA ASP A 8 -15.55 -13.43 -19.58
C ASP A 8 -14.56 -12.68 -18.67
N GLU A 9 -13.28 -12.67 -19.09
CA GLU A 9 -12.23 -11.94 -18.38
C GLU A 9 -12.50 -10.43 -18.37
N ALA A 10 -12.99 -9.88 -19.48
CA ALA A 10 -13.25 -8.45 -19.63
C ALA A 10 -14.35 -7.97 -18.66
N GLY A 11 -15.48 -8.67 -18.58
CA GLY A 11 -16.54 -8.36 -17.63
C GLY A 11 -16.14 -8.61 -16.18
N TRP A 12 -15.29 -9.60 -15.91
CA TRP A 12 -14.73 -9.80 -14.57
C TRP A 12 -13.80 -8.64 -14.15
N LEU A 13 -12.93 -8.17 -15.04
CA LEU A 13 -12.08 -7.01 -14.83
C LEU A 13 -12.91 -5.73 -14.61
N ALA A 14 -14.00 -5.55 -15.37
CA ALA A 14 -14.88 -4.38 -15.27
C ALA A 14 -15.56 -4.23 -13.88
N GLN A 15 -15.69 -5.32 -13.11
CA GLN A 15 -16.22 -5.26 -11.75
C GLN A 15 -15.20 -4.77 -10.72
N HIS A 16 -13.92 -4.67 -11.09
CA HIS A 16 -12.86 -4.22 -10.21
C HIS A 16 -12.43 -2.81 -10.61
N ARG A 17 -12.75 -1.83 -9.75
CA ARG A 17 -12.29 -0.45 -9.93
C ARG A 17 -11.07 -0.18 -9.06
N PHE A 18 -10.02 0.32 -9.69
CA PHE A 18 -8.89 0.90 -8.98
C PHE A 18 -9.27 2.27 -8.43
N TYR A 19 -8.64 2.67 -7.34
CA TYR A 19 -8.77 4.03 -6.83
C TYR A 19 -8.13 5.02 -7.81
N PRO A 20 -8.72 6.22 -7.99
CA PRO A 20 -8.17 7.25 -8.87
C PRO A 20 -6.68 7.53 -8.61
N GLY A 21 -5.88 7.58 -9.68
CA GLY A 21 -4.45 7.88 -9.61
C GLY A 21 -3.55 6.69 -9.24
N VAL A 22 -4.09 5.56 -8.78
CA VAL A 22 -3.26 4.41 -8.40
C VAL A 22 -2.63 3.75 -9.62
N VAL A 23 -3.39 3.50 -10.67
CA VAL A 23 -2.88 2.84 -11.88
C VAL A 23 -1.84 3.71 -12.56
N GLU A 24 -2.12 5.00 -12.71
CA GLU A 24 -1.22 6.00 -13.30
C GLU A 24 0.08 6.05 -12.53
N ARG A 25 0.00 6.07 -11.19
CA ARG A 25 1.17 6.06 -10.32
C ARG A 25 1.98 4.77 -10.48
N LEU A 26 1.35 3.60 -10.49
CA LEU A 26 2.05 2.33 -10.64
C LEU A 26 2.71 2.21 -12.02
N ARG A 27 2.05 2.66 -13.09
CA ARG A 27 2.66 2.72 -14.43
C ARG A 27 3.86 3.65 -14.48
N ALA A 28 3.78 4.83 -13.86
CA ALA A 28 4.90 5.78 -13.82
C ALA A 28 6.10 5.26 -13.01
N LEU A 29 5.86 4.40 -12.01
CA LEU A 29 6.91 3.75 -11.24
C LEU A 29 7.48 2.51 -11.95
N ALA A 30 6.68 1.84 -12.79
CA ALA A 30 7.12 0.68 -13.57
C ALA A 30 8.24 1.10 -14.53
N GLY A 31 9.42 0.47 -14.39
CA GLY A 31 10.62 0.80 -15.17
C GLY A 31 11.45 1.97 -14.63
N GLY A 32 11.02 2.60 -13.53
CA GLY A 32 11.80 3.61 -12.81
C GLY A 32 12.79 2.99 -11.80
N PRO A 33 13.56 3.83 -11.09
CA PRO A 33 14.53 3.39 -10.07
C PRO A 33 13.84 2.87 -8.79
N VAL A 34 12.54 3.12 -8.63
CA VAL A 34 11.75 2.63 -7.50
C VAL A 34 11.11 1.31 -7.85
N ARG A 35 11.42 0.28 -7.08
CA ARG A 35 10.80 -1.02 -7.24
C ARG A 35 9.47 -1.09 -6.53
N VAL A 36 8.46 -1.60 -7.23
CA VAL A 36 7.10 -1.78 -6.70
C VAL A 36 6.85 -3.27 -6.47
N ALA A 37 6.32 -3.59 -5.29
CA ALA A 37 5.82 -4.92 -4.96
C ALA A 37 4.40 -4.83 -4.39
N VAL A 38 3.58 -5.85 -4.66
CA VAL A 38 2.22 -5.98 -4.16
C VAL A 38 2.15 -7.20 -3.26
N VAL A 39 1.85 -6.98 -1.98
CA VAL A 39 1.65 -8.05 -0.99
C VAL A 39 0.19 -8.07 -0.58
N THR A 40 -0.56 -9.12 -0.94
CA THR A 40 -2.02 -9.12 -0.87
C THR A 40 -2.60 -10.42 -0.31
N THR A 41 -3.79 -10.35 0.28
CA THR A 41 -4.62 -11.51 0.66
C THR A 41 -5.47 -12.04 -0.51
N LYS A 42 -5.38 -11.43 -1.68
CA LYS A 42 -5.87 -11.98 -2.95
C LYS A 42 -4.90 -13.06 -3.44
N GLU A 43 -5.36 -14.01 -4.25
CA GLU A 43 -4.40 -14.90 -4.94
C GLU A 43 -3.58 -14.08 -5.92
N GLY A 44 -2.26 -14.33 -5.95
CA GLY A 44 -1.31 -13.52 -6.73
C GLY A 44 -1.65 -13.53 -8.22
N ARG A 45 -2.12 -14.67 -8.75
CA ARG A 45 -2.56 -14.79 -10.15
C ARG A 45 -3.63 -13.76 -10.52
N PHE A 46 -4.59 -13.53 -9.64
CA PHE A 46 -5.65 -12.56 -9.90
C PHE A 46 -5.22 -11.12 -9.70
N ALA A 47 -4.33 -10.87 -8.72
CA ALA A 47 -3.76 -9.54 -8.55
C ALA A 47 -2.95 -9.15 -9.80
N ARG A 48 -2.17 -10.08 -10.35
CA ARG A 48 -1.48 -9.90 -11.63
C ARG A 48 -2.45 -9.63 -12.78
N GLN A 49 -3.50 -10.44 -12.95
CA GLN A 49 -4.50 -10.21 -14.01
C GLN A 49 -5.13 -8.82 -13.92
N LEU A 50 -5.48 -8.34 -12.72
CA LEU A 50 -6.01 -6.99 -12.53
C LEU A 50 -5.02 -5.91 -12.94
N LEU A 51 -3.76 -6.04 -12.53
CA LEU A 51 -2.70 -5.09 -12.87
C LEU A 51 -2.43 -5.08 -14.39
N ARG A 52 -2.33 -6.26 -15.00
CA ARG A 52 -2.15 -6.43 -16.46
C ARG A 52 -3.30 -5.87 -17.28
N GLY A 53 -4.54 -6.09 -16.85
CA GLY A 53 -5.73 -5.48 -17.45
C GLY A 53 -5.73 -3.95 -17.39
N GLN A 54 -4.91 -3.38 -16.52
CA GLN A 54 -4.63 -1.95 -16.44
C GLN A 54 -3.24 -1.59 -17.02
N GLY A 55 -2.60 -2.42 -17.82
CA GLY A 55 -1.28 -2.13 -18.40
C GLY A 55 -0.16 -1.90 -17.37
N VAL A 56 -0.31 -2.45 -16.16
CA VAL A 56 0.74 -2.46 -15.13
C VAL A 56 1.37 -3.85 -15.10
N GLU A 57 2.58 -3.96 -15.62
CA GLU A 57 3.36 -5.20 -15.60
C GLU A 57 4.36 -5.18 -14.44
N LEU A 58 4.20 -6.11 -13.49
CA LEU A 58 5.15 -6.36 -12.42
C LEU A 58 5.73 -7.78 -12.54
N PRO A 59 7.01 -7.99 -12.20
CA PRO A 59 7.58 -9.34 -12.13
C PRO A 59 6.74 -10.24 -11.21
N THR A 60 6.57 -11.51 -11.57
CA THR A 60 5.77 -12.46 -10.76
C THR A 60 6.23 -12.53 -9.31
N ARG A 61 7.53 -12.44 -9.06
CA ARG A 61 8.15 -12.43 -7.72
C ARG A 61 7.82 -11.19 -6.87
N ASP A 62 7.33 -10.13 -7.50
CA ASP A 62 6.96 -8.87 -6.85
C ASP A 62 5.44 -8.78 -6.59
N VAL A 63 4.66 -9.79 -6.99
CA VAL A 63 3.24 -9.91 -6.64
C VAL A 63 3.03 -11.16 -5.77
N VAL A 64 3.06 -10.96 -4.46
CA VAL A 64 2.94 -12.00 -3.44
C VAL A 64 1.50 -12.08 -2.95
N GLY A 65 0.80 -13.15 -3.33
CA GLY A 65 -0.58 -13.40 -2.94
C GLY A 65 -0.74 -14.28 -1.69
N LYS A 66 -1.99 -14.55 -1.33
CA LYS A 66 -2.35 -15.35 -0.14
C LYS A 66 -1.78 -16.76 -0.15
N GLU A 67 -1.49 -17.32 -1.32
CA GLU A 67 -0.88 -18.63 -1.49
C GLU A 67 0.48 -18.75 -0.79
N ALA A 68 1.15 -17.63 -0.51
CA ALA A 68 2.37 -17.59 0.26
C ALA A 68 2.17 -18.01 1.73
N ARG A 69 0.97 -17.87 2.31
CA ARG A 69 0.60 -18.25 3.69
C ARG A 69 1.57 -17.73 4.76
N ARG A 70 2.04 -16.50 4.61
CA ARG A 70 3.05 -15.89 5.48
C ARG A 70 2.63 -14.50 5.95
N PRO A 71 3.05 -14.08 7.15
CA PRO A 71 2.76 -12.73 7.63
C PRO A 71 3.49 -11.69 6.78
N LYS A 72 2.90 -10.49 6.64
CA LYS A 72 3.46 -9.43 5.78
C LYS A 72 4.88 -9.04 6.19
N ARG A 73 5.17 -8.93 7.50
CA ARG A 73 6.53 -8.64 8.00
C ARG A 73 7.60 -9.60 7.46
N ALA A 74 7.29 -10.90 7.38
CA ALA A 74 8.24 -11.88 6.85
C ALA A 74 8.49 -11.68 5.35
N ILE A 75 7.41 -11.44 4.58
CA ILE A 75 7.51 -11.16 3.14
C ILE A 75 8.32 -9.88 2.88
N LEU A 76 8.07 -8.82 3.65
CA LEU A 76 8.80 -7.55 3.55
C LEU A 76 10.29 -7.72 3.88
N GLY A 77 10.61 -8.47 4.95
CA GLY A 77 11.99 -8.80 5.29
C GLY A 77 12.73 -9.55 4.18
N GLU A 78 12.07 -10.51 3.54
CA GLU A 78 12.65 -11.22 2.39
C GLU A 78 12.86 -10.33 1.17
N ILE A 79 11.92 -9.42 0.89
CA ILE A 79 12.09 -8.44 -0.18
C ILE A 79 13.33 -7.58 0.12
N CYS A 80 13.47 -7.05 1.34
CA CYS A 80 14.65 -6.27 1.73
C CYS A 80 15.94 -7.08 1.56
N ALA A 81 15.99 -8.31 2.06
CA ALA A 81 17.17 -9.16 1.97
C ALA A 81 17.54 -9.49 0.51
N ARG A 82 16.57 -9.90 -0.30
CA ARG A 82 16.76 -10.26 -1.71
C ARG A 82 17.27 -9.07 -2.54
N GLU A 83 16.73 -7.89 -2.28
CA GLU A 83 17.12 -6.66 -2.98
C GLU A 83 18.31 -5.95 -2.34
N ARG A 84 18.87 -6.49 -1.25
CA ARG A 84 19.95 -5.88 -0.45
C ARG A 84 19.62 -4.45 -0.01
N LEU A 85 18.36 -4.21 0.33
CA LEU A 85 17.85 -2.92 0.77
C LEU A 85 17.92 -2.81 2.29
N ALA A 86 18.43 -1.68 2.76
CA ALA A 86 18.27 -1.30 4.16
C ALA A 86 16.78 -1.06 4.46
N PRO A 87 16.28 -1.38 5.67
CA PRO A 87 14.87 -1.14 6.03
C PRO A 87 14.41 0.30 5.79
N ALA A 88 15.30 1.30 5.93
CA ALA A 88 14.99 2.71 5.65
C ALA A 88 14.62 3.01 4.19
N ALA A 89 14.98 2.14 3.25
CA ALA A 89 14.58 2.24 1.86
C ALA A 89 13.20 1.61 1.59
N LEU A 90 12.63 0.87 2.54
CA LEU A 90 11.31 0.25 2.41
C LEU A 90 10.20 1.24 2.78
N TRP A 91 9.28 1.44 1.85
CA TRP A 91 8.06 2.21 2.06
C TRP A 91 6.86 1.27 1.92
N PHE A 92 6.12 1.06 3.00
CA PHE A 92 5.02 0.12 3.05
C PHE A 92 3.69 0.84 3.23
N VAL A 93 2.79 0.68 2.25
CA VAL A 93 1.45 1.27 2.24
C VAL A 93 0.42 0.16 2.41
N GLU A 94 -0.47 0.32 3.38
CA GLU A 94 -1.44 -0.70 3.77
C GLU A 94 -2.70 -0.03 4.33
N ASP A 95 -3.88 -0.61 4.12
CA ASP A 95 -5.14 -0.06 4.65
C ASP A 95 -5.58 -0.73 5.97
N ARG A 96 -4.92 -1.81 6.38
CA ARG A 96 -5.12 -2.48 7.67
C ARG A 96 -4.10 -2.02 8.72
N LEU A 97 -4.55 -1.22 9.68
CA LEU A 97 -3.71 -0.72 10.79
C LEU A 97 -3.03 -1.85 11.59
N ALA A 98 -3.73 -2.95 11.87
CA ALA A 98 -3.15 -4.09 12.58
C ALA A 98 -1.92 -4.69 11.86
N ALA A 99 -1.98 -4.79 10.52
CA ALA A 99 -0.86 -5.31 9.74
C ALA A 99 0.34 -4.35 9.77
N LEU A 100 0.11 -3.04 9.75
CA LEU A 100 1.16 -2.04 9.93
C LEU A 100 1.81 -2.13 11.31
N ARG A 101 1.03 -2.33 12.38
CA ARG A 101 1.55 -2.52 13.74
C ARG A 101 2.41 -3.76 13.89
N GLU A 102 2.03 -4.87 13.26
CA GLU A 102 2.88 -6.08 13.21
C GLU A 102 4.23 -5.83 12.53
N VAL A 103 4.26 -4.98 11.50
CA VAL A 103 5.51 -4.57 10.82
C VAL A 103 6.30 -3.58 11.68
N ALA A 104 5.62 -2.63 12.33
CA ALA A 104 6.25 -1.65 13.20
C ALA A 104 6.93 -2.27 14.43
N ALA A 105 6.38 -3.39 14.93
CA ALA A 105 6.91 -4.13 16.06
C ALA A 105 8.11 -5.04 15.71
N ASP A 106 8.42 -5.23 14.42
CA ASP A 106 9.53 -6.06 13.98
C ASP A 106 10.85 -5.26 13.97
N PRO A 107 11.83 -5.59 14.84
CA PRO A 107 13.10 -4.87 14.90
C PRO A 107 13.87 -4.87 13.57
N ALA A 108 13.74 -5.94 12.77
CA ALA A 108 14.40 -6.02 11.46
C ALA A 108 13.81 -5.02 10.46
N LEU A 109 12.62 -4.48 10.72
CA LEU A 109 11.93 -3.50 9.89
C LEU A 109 11.80 -2.13 10.57
N ALA A 110 12.52 -1.89 11.67
CA ALA A 110 12.48 -0.63 12.40
C ALA A 110 12.88 0.61 11.58
N GLY A 111 13.60 0.45 10.46
CA GLY A 111 13.88 1.57 9.55
C GLY A 111 12.75 1.89 8.57
N ALA A 112 11.80 0.96 8.35
CA ALA A 112 10.80 1.09 7.30
C ALA A 112 9.86 2.27 7.54
N ARG A 113 9.47 2.94 6.44
CA ARG A 113 8.45 3.99 6.43
C ARG A 113 7.09 3.35 6.23
N LEU A 114 6.23 3.48 7.23
CA LEU A 114 4.93 2.79 7.28
C LEU A 114 3.82 3.81 7.09
N PHE A 115 2.90 3.51 6.18
CA PHE A 115 1.81 4.40 5.82
C PHE A 115 0.47 3.69 5.89
N LEU A 116 -0.43 4.18 6.75
CA LEU A 116 -1.83 3.83 6.68
C LEU A 116 -2.46 4.57 5.50
N ALA A 117 -2.92 3.83 4.50
CA ALA A 117 -3.74 4.39 3.43
C ALA A 117 -5.03 4.96 4.01
N ALA A 118 -5.32 6.25 3.80
CA ALA A 118 -6.55 6.89 4.28
C ALA A 118 -7.80 6.49 3.47
N TRP A 119 -7.66 5.52 2.56
CA TRP A 119 -8.70 4.89 1.75
C TRP A 119 -8.68 3.38 1.99
N GLY A 120 -9.69 2.65 1.51
CA GLY A 120 -9.80 1.21 1.74
C GLY A 120 -10.67 0.86 2.95
N TYR A 121 -10.34 -0.22 3.64
CA TYR A 121 -11.19 -0.83 4.67
C TYR A 121 -10.99 -0.29 6.10
N ASN A 122 -10.12 0.71 6.31
CA ASN A 122 -9.93 1.30 7.64
C ASN A 122 -11.10 2.20 8.09
N THR A 123 -11.25 2.28 9.40
CA THR A 123 -12.25 3.11 10.06
C THR A 123 -11.71 4.52 10.37
N PRO A 124 -12.58 5.49 10.67
CA PRO A 124 -12.15 6.77 11.23
C PRO A 124 -11.27 6.63 12.49
N ALA A 125 -11.57 5.64 13.34
CA ALA A 125 -10.79 5.36 14.54
C ALA A 125 -9.38 4.87 14.21
N ASP A 126 -9.22 4.02 13.19
CA ASP A 126 -7.89 3.58 12.72
C ASP A 126 -7.06 4.74 12.20
N ARG A 127 -7.67 5.65 11.41
CA ARG A 127 -6.97 6.84 10.89
C ARG A 127 -6.53 7.77 12.02
N GLU A 128 -7.37 7.94 13.02
CA GLU A 128 -7.05 8.75 14.18
C GLU A 128 -5.98 8.10 15.06
N ALA A 129 -5.99 6.78 15.21
CA ALA A 129 -4.91 6.06 15.86
C ALA A 129 -3.58 6.21 15.11
N ALA A 130 -3.58 6.13 13.78
CA ALA A 130 -2.38 6.36 12.96
C ALA A 130 -1.83 7.79 13.09
N ARG A 131 -2.68 8.81 13.18
CA ARG A 131 -2.22 10.21 13.41
C ARG A 131 -1.45 10.39 14.71
N ARG A 132 -1.74 9.57 15.72
CA ARG A 132 -1.07 9.58 17.04
C ARG A 132 0.07 8.58 17.14
N ASP A 133 0.34 7.82 16.10
CA ASP A 133 1.37 6.78 16.09
C ASP A 133 2.70 7.36 15.62
N ALA A 134 3.78 7.13 16.37
CA ALA A 134 5.11 7.66 16.03
C ALA A 134 5.77 6.93 14.85
N ARG A 135 5.27 5.74 14.48
CA ARG A 135 5.85 4.86 13.45
C ARG A 135 5.03 4.83 12.16
N ILE A 136 3.75 5.19 12.21
CA ILE A 136 2.81 5.02 11.10
C ILE A 136 2.27 6.39 10.66
N GLY A 137 2.60 6.82 9.45
CA GLY A 137 2.02 8.03 8.85
C GLY A 137 0.66 7.77 8.20
N LEU A 138 -0.25 8.74 8.25
CA LEU A 138 -1.48 8.68 7.45
C LEU A 138 -1.22 9.21 6.03
N LEU A 139 -1.44 8.40 5.01
CA LEU A 139 -1.25 8.75 3.60
C LEU A 139 -2.59 8.91 2.89
N THR A 140 -2.87 10.07 2.31
CA THR A 140 -4.08 10.29 1.51
C THR A 140 -3.90 9.79 0.08
N LEU A 141 -5.01 9.46 -0.60
CA LEU A 141 -4.97 8.97 -1.98
C LEU A 141 -4.32 9.99 -2.92
N ALA A 142 -4.63 11.28 -2.75
CA ALA A 142 -4.02 12.36 -3.51
C ALA A 142 -2.49 12.44 -3.30
N ARG A 143 -2.02 12.29 -2.06
CA ARG A 143 -0.58 12.26 -1.76
C ARG A 143 0.09 11.04 -2.36
N PHE A 144 -0.53 9.85 -2.27
CA PHE A 144 -0.02 8.63 -2.89
C PHE A 144 0.20 8.80 -4.40
N ALA A 145 -0.75 9.43 -5.10
CA ALA A 145 -0.61 9.72 -6.53
C ALA A 145 0.49 10.77 -6.83
N GLY A 146 0.77 11.67 -5.88
CA GLY A 146 1.78 12.73 -5.96
C GLY A 146 3.21 12.31 -5.60
N PRO A 147 4.22 13.19 -5.77
CA PRO A 147 5.64 12.86 -5.60
C PRO A 147 5.95 12.34 -4.19
N PHE A 148 6.97 11.47 -4.05
CA PHE A 148 7.33 10.87 -2.76
C PHE A 148 7.63 11.89 -1.65
N ALA A 149 8.13 13.08 -1.99
CA ALA A 149 8.34 14.16 -1.03
C ALA A 149 7.03 14.56 -0.32
N ALA A 150 5.90 14.57 -1.04
CA ALA A 150 4.60 14.94 -0.48
C ALA A 150 4.03 13.89 0.48
N TRP A 151 4.57 12.67 0.49
CA TRP A 151 4.14 11.61 1.41
C TRP A 151 4.64 11.82 2.83
N LEU A 152 5.74 12.54 2.98
CA LEU A 152 6.39 12.83 4.26
C LEU A 152 5.92 14.15 4.88
N ALA A 153 5.17 14.95 4.13
CA ALA A 153 4.61 16.19 4.63
C ALA A 153 3.61 15.89 5.74
N GLU A 154 3.72 16.56 6.88
CA GLU A 154 2.71 16.46 7.93
C GLU A 154 1.34 16.90 7.38
N PRO A 155 0.23 16.27 7.81
CA PRO A 155 -1.08 16.84 7.56
C PRO A 155 -1.14 18.22 8.25
N PRO A 156 -1.76 19.24 7.63
CA PRO A 156 -1.96 20.51 8.32
C PRO A 156 -2.71 20.21 9.63
N THR A 157 -2.15 20.66 10.75
CA THR A 157 -2.84 20.64 12.02
C THR A 157 -4.08 21.51 11.86
N SER A 158 -5.26 20.90 11.96
CA SER A 158 -6.49 21.67 12.10
C SER A 158 -6.38 22.43 13.42
N SER A 159 -5.99 23.70 13.35
CA SER A 159 -6.06 24.61 14.49
C SER A 159 -7.53 24.63 14.91
N ALA A 160 -7.80 24.11 16.11
CA ALA A 160 -9.10 24.19 16.73
C ALA A 160 -9.50 25.67 16.75
N ALA A 161 -10.68 25.96 16.22
CA ALA A 161 -11.30 27.28 16.31
C ALA A 161 -11.22 27.75 17.76
N THR A 162 -10.43 28.80 17.99
CA THR A 162 -10.53 29.61 19.19
C THR A 162 -11.89 30.29 19.15
N SER A 163 -12.87 29.67 19.80
CA SER A 163 -14.08 30.35 20.23
C SER A 163 -13.67 31.46 21.20
N SER A 164 -13.66 32.68 20.70
CA SER A 164 -13.53 33.89 21.51
C SER A 164 -14.88 34.15 22.19
N PRO A 165 -14.94 34.38 23.52
CA PRO A 165 -16.17 34.86 24.14
C PRO A 165 -16.26 36.38 23.95
N ALA A 166 -17.46 36.85 23.62
CA ALA A 166 -17.94 38.20 23.89
C ALA A 166 -19.42 38.09 24.27
#